data_AF-A0A0D8IUP1-F1
#
_entry.id   AF-A0A0D8IUP1-F1
#
_cell.length_a   1.000
_cell.length_b   1.000
_cell.length_c   1.000
_cell.angle_alpha   90.00
_cell.angle_beta   90.00
_cell.angle_gamma   90.00
#
_symmetry.space_group_name_H-M   'P 1'
#
loop_
_entity.id
_entity.type
_entity.pdbx_description
1 polymer ?
#
loop_
_entity_poly.entity_id
_entity_poly.type
_entity_poly.pdbx_seq_one_letter_code
_entity_poly.pdbx_strand_id
1 'polypeptide(L)'
;MKNRKTAVLLGAAALTAALGLGYGLLTGAEQAEESSSAAGVAAFSPTGAVSVICYENEGGEIALEYLDDTWTLRRDADFPVNQTSAESMANYLAPLNATALVTQSGADLVAYGLDEPSNRIEVATDAGETCTVLVGAQNTHTGEYYIKLEGEEPVYTVSESFAAAFTRTERGLQQTENWPVESTDSVTRATLEQGGNTLTVDVSEDADGNKTYTASDTARTETPDTAAAQAFISSAATLYFSSSADFKPTDEALAAYGLAEPSATLTVEWTRTDDASGAQESVTSVLYLGAVDANGDYYARLADSNAVSTLNATALSGVLGMTLDGMLPAEKESAPESAPASESGSASAASAAD
;
A
#
# COMPACT_ATOMS: atom_id res chain seq x y z
N MET A 1 46.17 -41.88 -34.05
CA MET A 1 46.61 -41.78 -32.64
C MET A 1 46.00 -40.53 -32.02
N LYS A 2 45.30 -40.68 -30.88
CA LYS A 2 44.88 -39.68 -29.87
C LYS A 2 44.01 -38.49 -30.36
N ASN A 3 42.70 -38.50 -30.12
CA ASN A 3 41.96 -38.09 -28.89
C ASN A 3 41.74 -36.56 -28.83
N ARG A 4 40.61 -35.97 -28.41
CA ARG A 4 39.25 -36.39 -28.01
C ARG A 4 38.50 -35.09 -27.65
N LYS A 5 37.19 -35.03 -27.97
CA LYS A 5 36.10 -34.49 -27.13
C LYS A 5 36.19 -33.05 -26.58
N THR A 6 35.53 -32.08 -27.25
CA THR A 6 34.63 -31.06 -26.64
C THR A 6 34.14 -30.06 -27.71
N ALA A 7 33.16 -30.42 -28.54
CA ALA A 7 32.55 -29.46 -29.47
C ALA A 7 31.10 -29.79 -29.88
N VAL A 8 30.36 -30.59 -29.09
CA VAL A 8 29.00 -31.05 -29.46
C VAL A 8 27.93 -30.69 -28.43
N LEU A 9 28.23 -29.91 -27.38
CA LEU A 9 27.27 -29.67 -26.29
C LEU A 9 26.63 -28.27 -26.23
N LEU A 10 26.83 -27.41 -27.24
CA LEU A 10 26.23 -26.07 -27.26
C LEU A 10 25.15 -25.86 -28.34
N GLY A 11 24.88 -26.86 -29.19
CA GLY A 11 23.82 -26.80 -30.21
C GLY A 11 22.47 -27.40 -29.81
N ALA A 12 22.40 -28.16 -28.72
CA ALA A 12 21.17 -28.87 -28.29
C ALA A 12 20.43 -28.20 -27.11
N ALA A 13 21.07 -27.27 -26.41
CA ALA A 13 20.44 -26.49 -25.33
C ALA A 13 19.69 -25.26 -25.86
N ALA A 14 20.06 -24.72 -27.02
CA ALA A 14 19.38 -23.56 -27.62
C ALA A 14 18.07 -23.93 -28.35
N LEU A 15 17.93 -25.17 -28.84
CA LEU A 15 16.70 -25.62 -29.50
C LEU A 15 15.62 -26.13 -28.54
N THR A 16 16.01 -26.56 -27.33
CA THR A 16 15.05 -26.95 -26.27
C THR A 16 14.52 -25.73 -25.50
N ALA A 17 15.31 -24.66 -25.37
CA ALA A 17 14.82 -23.39 -24.85
C ALA A 17 13.86 -22.67 -25.84
N ALA A 18 14.13 -22.74 -27.15
CA ALA A 18 13.25 -22.14 -28.16
C ALA A 18 11.93 -22.91 -28.36
N LEU A 19 11.93 -24.24 -28.22
CA LEU A 19 10.70 -25.05 -28.23
C LEU A 19 9.95 -25.01 -26.89
N GLY A 20 10.64 -24.83 -25.76
CA GLY A 20 10.02 -24.60 -24.45
C GLY A 20 9.36 -23.23 -24.32
N LEU A 21 9.95 -22.19 -24.91
CA LEU A 21 9.34 -20.86 -25.02
C LEU A 21 8.19 -20.85 -26.03
N GLY A 22 8.31 -21.59 -27.14
CA GLY A 22 7.21 -21.76 -28.11
C GLY A 22 6.02 -22.55 -27.55
N TYR A 23 6.27 -23.64 -26.81
CA TYR A 23 5.21 -24.43 -26.19
C TYR A 23 4.60 -23.71 -24.98
N GLY A 24 5.40 -23.02 -24.15
CA GLY A 24 4.89 -22.21 -23.05
C GLY A 24 4.05 -21.00 -23.50
N LEU A 25 4.35 -20.40 -24.66
CA LEU A 25 3.55 -19.33 -25.25
C LEU A 25 2.32 -19.84 -26.02
N LEU A 26 2.33 -21.08 -26.53
CA LEU A 26 1.16 -21.70 -27.16
C LEU A 26 0.20 -22.32 -26.13
N THR A 27 0.70 -23.02 -25.11
CA THR A 27 -0.16 -23.55 -24.03
C THR A 27 -0.61 -22.46 -23.06
N GLY A 28 0.12 -21.35 -22.96
CA GLY A 28 -0.31 -20.16 -22.20
C GLY A 28 -1.40 -19.35 -22.91
N ALA A 29 -1.51 -19.46 -24.24
CA ALA A 29 -2.61 -18.89 -25.01
C ALA A 29 -3.83 -19.83 -25.06
N GLU A 30 -3.63 -21.16 -25.06
CA GLU A 30 -4.72 -22.13 -25.00
C GLU A 30 -5.32 -22.30 -23.58
N GLN A 31 -4.59 -22.02 -22.50
CA GLN A 31 -5.16 -21.91 -21.14
C GLN A 31 -5.70 -20.52 -20.78
N ALA A 32 -5.38 -19.48 -21.56
CA ALA A 32 -5.96 -18.15 -21.38
C ALA A 32 -7.30 -17.96 -22.14
N GLU A 33 -7.63 -18.83 -23.10
CA GLU A 33 -8.94 -18.83 -23.78
C GLU A 33 -9.98 -19.80 -23.17
N GLU A 34 -9.59 -20.66 -22.21
CA GLU A 34 -10.51 -21.60 -21.54
C GLU A 34 -10.93 -21.16 -20.12
N SER A 35 -10.86 -19.84 -19.82
CA SER A 35 -11.42 -19.24 -18.59
C SER A 35 -12.33 -18.03 -18.83
N SER A 36 -12.77 -17.80 -20.07
CA SER A 36 -13.58 -16.60 -20.40
C SER A 36 -14.71 -16.87 -21.41
N SER A 37 -15.52 -17.91 -21.20
CA SER A 37 -16.85 -17.99 -21.82
C SER A 37 -17.86 -18.87 -21.06
N ALA A 38 -17.98 -18.71 -19.75
CA ALA A 38 -19.31 -18.88 -19.15
C ALA A 38 -20.02 -17.55 -19.36
N ALA A 39 -20.74 -17.39 -20.49
CA ALA A 39 -21.56 -16.21 -20.69
C ALA A 39 -22.58 -16.16 -19.55
N GLY A 40 -22.35 -15.28 -18.58
CA GLY A 40 -23.26 -15.06 -17.47
C GLY A 40 -24.67 -14.75 -17.98
N VAL A 41 -25.68 -15.09 -17.18
CA VAL A 41 -27.08 -14.78 -17.51
C VAL A 41 -27.32 -13.34 -17.09
N ALA A 42 -27.63 -12.45 -18.03
CA ALA A 42 -28.04 -11.09 -17.69
C ALA A 42 -29.31 -11.13 -16.83
N ALA A 43 -29.19 -10.79 -15.55
CA ALA A 43 -30.31 -10.67 -14.63
C ALA A 43 -30.90 -9.27 -14.68
N PHE A 44 -30.04 -8.24 -14.79
CA PHE A 44 -30.44 -6.85 -14.97
C PHE A 44 -29.50 -6.16 -15.95
N SER A 45 -30.04 -5.44 -16.92
CA SER A 45 -29.27 -4.74 -17.96
C SER A 45 -29.90 -3.38 -18.24
N PRO A 46 -29.67 -2.39 -17.36
CA PRO A 46 -30.18 -1.04 -17.57
C PRO A 46 -29.50 -0.38 -18.77
N THR A 47 -30.14 0.65 -19.30
CA THR A 47 -29.60 1.46 -20.40
C THR A 47 -28.68 2.58 -19.92
N GLY A 48 -28.86 3.05 -18.68
CA GLY A 48 -28.04 4.05 -18.02
C GLY A 48 -26.86 3.50 -17.21
N ALA A 49 -25.91 4.36 -16.88
CA ALA A 49 -24.83 4.04 -15.94
C ALA A 49 -25.34 4.08 -14.49
N VAL A 50 -24.78 3.25 -13.63
CA VAL A 50 -25.12 3.26 -12.20
C VAL A 50 -24.69 4.58 -11.58
N SER A 51 -25.65 5.26 -10.93
CA SER A 51 -25.43 6.55 -10.28
C SER A 51 -25.65 6.48 -8.77
N VAL A 52 -26.37 5.47 -8.27
CA VAL A 52 -26.59 5.24 -6.84
C VAL A 52 -26.47 3.75 -6.52
N ILE A 53 -25.77 3.46 -5.43
CA ILE A 53 -25.67 2.13 -4.83
C ILE A 53 -26.01 2.26 -3.35
N CYS A 54 -27.04 1.56 -2.88
CA CYS A 54 -27.40 1.50 -1.46
C CYS A 54 -27.41 0.05 -0.99
N TYR A 55 -26.84 -0.24 0.17
CA TYR A 55 -26.92 -1.56 0.80
C TYR A 55 -26.73 -1.46 2.30
N GLU A 56 -27.13 -2.50 3.03
CA GLU A 56 -26.94 -2.58 4.48
C GLU A 56 -25.83 -3.58 4.82
N ASN A 57 -25.06 -3.25 5.85
CA ASN A 57 -24.10 -4.16 6.46
C ASN A 57 -24.20 -4.09 8.00
N GLU A 58 -23.35 -4.82 8.71
CA GLU A 58 -23.33 -4.83 10.19
C GLU A 58 -23.07 -3.43 10.81
N GLY A 59 -22.46 -2.51 10.06
CA GLY A 59 -22.20 -1.12 10.46
C GLY A 59 -23.29 -0.12 10.05
N GLY A 60 -24.38 -0.59 9.43
CA GLY A 60 -25.52 0.21 9.00
C GLY A 60 -25.64 0.39 7.49
N GLU A 61 -26.46 1.36 7.08
CA GLU A 61 -26.68 1.71 5.68
C GLU A 61 -25.44 2.37 5.07
N ILE A 62 -25.05 1.89 3.88
CA ILE A 62 -24.08 2.50 2.99
C ILE A 62 -24.80 2.97 1.74
N ALA A 63 -24.73 4.27 1.47
CA ALA A 63 -25.31 4.87 0.27
C ALA A 63 -24.24 5.67 -0.48
N LEU A 64 -23.83 5.18 -1.64
CA LEU A 64 -22.89 5.83 -2.54
C LEU A 64 -23.62 6.50 -3.70
N GLU A 65 -23.19 7.71 -4.06
CA GLU A 65 -23.73 8.48 -5.18
C GLU A 65 -22.61 8.96 -6.09
N TYR A 66 -22.81 8.83 -7.40
CA TYR A 66 -21.90 9.37 -8.40
C TYR A 66 -22.29 10.81 -8.73
N LEU A 67 -21.49 11.76 -8.26
CA LEU A 67 -21.68 13.20 -8.39
C LEU A 67 -20.39 13.86 -8.88
N ASP A 68 -20.51 14.80 -9.81
CA ASP A 68 -19.38 15.58 -10.34
C ASP A 68 -18.16 14.70 -10.74
N ASP A 69 -18.44 13.62 -11.48
CA ASP A 69 -17.46 12.64 -11.97
C ASP A 69 -16.74 11.84 -10.86
N THR A 70 -17.31 11.76 -9.65
CA THR A 70 -16.75 10.98 -8.53
C THR A 70 -17.82 10.28 -7.69
N TRP A 71 -17.48 9.13 -7.12
CA TRP A 71 -18.29 8.47 -6.09
C TRP A 71 -18.13 9.16 -4.74
N THR A 72 -19.25 9.46 -4.10
CA THR A 72 -19.33 10.11 -2.79
C THR A 72 -20.20 9.30 -1.84
N LEU A 73 -19.94 9.41 -0.54
CA LEU A 73 -20.80 8.80 0.48
C LEU A 73 -21.92 9.81 0.84
N ARG A 74 -23.18 9.43 0.61
CA ARG A 74 -24.34 10.32 0.77
C ARG A 74 -24.39 11.04 2.12
N ARG A 75 -24.02 10.34 3.21
CA ARG A 75 -24.11 10.88 4.57
C ARG A 75 -22.93 11.75 5.00
N ASP A 76 -21.79 11.67 4.30
CA ASP A 76 -20.61 12.50 4.54
C ASP A 76 -19.86 12.73 3.22
N ALA A 77 -20.09 13.88 2.60
CA ALA A 77 -19.47 14.24 1.32
C ALA A 77 -17.95 14.43 1.40
N ASP A 78 -17.39 14.66 2.60
CA ASP A 78 -15.94 14.77 2.77
C ASP A 78 -15.27 13.40 2.89
N PHE A 79 -16.05 12.32 3.06
CA PHE A 79 -15.51 10.98 3.20
C PHE A 79 -14.78 10.58 1.90
N PRO A 80 -13.49 10.25 1.97
CA PRO A 80 -12.71 9.97 0.77
C PRO A 80 -13.05 8.56 0.29
N VAL A 81 -14.04 8.41 -0.59
CA VAL A 81 -14.43 7.12 -1.16
C VAL A 81 -13.34 6.58 -2.08
N ASN A 82 -12.99 5.31 -1.93
CA ASN A 82 -12.12 4.57 -2.83
C ASN A 82 -12.83 4.38 -4.17
N GLN A 83 -12.47 5.23 -5.13
CA GLN A 83 -13.13 5.30 -6.45
C GLN A 83 -13.04 3.98 -7.21
N THR A 84 -11.91 3.29 -7.16
CA THR A 84 -11.74 1.98 -7.82
C THR A 84 -12.70 0.93 -7.27
N SER A 85 -12.92 0.93 -5.95
CA SER A 85 -13.84 -0.01 -5.30
C SER A 85 -15.30 0.32 -5.64
N ALA A 86 -15.70 1.59 -5.53
CA ALA A 86 -17.05 2.03 -5.87
C ALA A 86 -17.38 1.78 -7.36
N GLU A 87 -16.42 2.06 -8.25
CA GLU A 87 -16.54 1.77 -9.68
C GLU A 87 -16.66 0.27 -9.95
N SER A 88 -15.89 -0.57 -9.24
CA SER A 88 -16.02 -2.03 -9.36
C SER A 88 -17.40 -2.51 -8.92
N MET A 89 -17.97 -1.91 -7.86
CA MET A 89 -19.33 -2.21 -7.39
C MET A 89 -20.40 -1.79 -8.42
N ALA A 90 -20.25 -0.63 -9.04
CA ALA A 90 -21.12 -0.16 -10.11
C ALA A 90 -21.11 -1.10 -11.32
N ASN A 91 -19.92 -1.54 -11.73
CA ASN A 91 -19.75 -2.47 -12.85
C ASN A 91 -20.37 -3.86 -12.61
N TYR A 92 -20.55 -4.26 -11.35
CA TYR A 92 -21.30 -5.48 -11.02
C TYR A 92 -22.81 -5.37 -11.24
N LEU A 93 -23.35 -4.15 -11.30
CA LEU A 93 -24.80 -3.90 -11.33
C LEU A 93 -25.32 -3.46 -12.72
N ALA A 94 -24.45 -2.98 -13.61
CA ALA A 94 -24.83 -2.58 -14.96
C ALA A 94 -23.80 -3.01 -16.03
N PRO A 95 -24.01 -4.17 -16.71
CA PRO A 95 -25.08 -5.15 -16.48
C PRO A 95 -24.76 -6.11 -15.33
N LEU A 96 -25.79 -6.46 -14.54
CA LEU A 96 -25.74 -7.55 -13.57
C LEU A 96 -25.73 -8.90 -14.30
N ASN A 97 -24.54 -9.46 -14.45
CA ASN A 97 -24.33 -10.79 -15.02
C ASN A 97 -24.33 -11.85 -13.92
N ALA A 98 -25.43 -12.59 -13.81
CA ALA A 98 -25.51 -13.74 -12.92
C ALA A 98 -24.63 -14.89 -13.44
N THR A 99 -24.11 -15.70 -12.52
CA THR A 99 -23.35 -16.90 -12.86
C THR A 99 -24.26 -17.97 -13.48
N ALA A 100 -25.44 -18.20 -12.89
CA ALA A 100 -26.42 -19.14 -13.43
C ALA A 100 -27.86 -18.73 -13.09
N LEU A 101 -28.80 -19.16 -13.92
CA LEU A 101 -30.23 -19.17 -13.59
C LEU A 101 -30.56 -20.45 -12.84
N VAL A 102 -31.14 -20.34 -11.65
CA VAL A 102 -31.52 -21.48 -10.79
C VAL A 102 -32.94 -21.95 -11.11
N THR A 103 -33.88 -21.02 -11.16
CA THR A 103 -35.26 -21.30 -11.54
C THR A 103 -35.91 -20.05 -12.11
N GLN A 104 -36.84 -20.24 -13.05
CA GLN A 104 -37.64 -19.16 -13.62
C GLN A 104 -38.81 -18.75 -12.72
N SER A 105 -39.39 -19.69 -11.98
CA SER A 105 -40.54 -19.45 -11.10
C SER A 105 -40.71 -20.58 -10.08
N GLY A 106 -41.60 -20.38 -9.10
CA GLY A 106 -41.90 -21.39 -8.08
C GLY A 106 -40.74 -21.71 -7.14
N ALA A 107 -39.84 -20.74 -6.93
CA ALA A 107 -38.73 -20.86 -6.00
C ALA A 107 -39.22 -21.06 -4.55
N ASP A 108 -38.55 -21.96 -3.83
CA ASP A 108 -38.63 -22.01 -2.37
C ASP A 108 -37.71 -20.92 -1.80
N LEU A 109 -38.27 -19.74 -1.52
CA LEU A 109 -37.51 -18.58 -1.04
C LEU A 109 -36.85 -18.85 0.32
N VAL A 110 -37.45 -19.69 1.16
CA VAL A 110 -36.87 -20.08 2.45
C VAL A 110 -35.63 -20.93 2.23
N ALA A 111 -35.69 -21.90 1.31
CA ALA A 111 -34.54 -22.76 0.99
C ALA A 111 -33.34 -21.99 0.43
N TYR A 112 -33.58 -20.85 -0.24
CA TYR A 112 -32.53 -20.00 -0.81
C TYR A 112 -32.13 -18.83 0.10
N GLY A 113 -32.77 -18.68 1.27
CA GLY A 113 -32.55 -17.53 2.16
C GLY A 113 -32.96 -16.19 1.55
N LEU A 114 -33.92 -16.18 0.63
CA LEU A 114 -34.44 -14.99 -0.04
C LEU A 114 -35.73 -14.46 0.59
N ASP A 115 -36.33 -15.21 1.52
CA ASP A 115 -37.45 -14.75 2.36
C ASP A 115 -36.97 -13.77 3.44
N GLU A 116 -35.82 -14.07 4.05
CA GLU A 116 -35.06 -13.18 4.92
C GLU A 116 -33.67 -12.97 4.29
N PRO A 117 -33.55 -12.07 3.30
CA PRO A 117 -32.30 -11.88 2.58
C PRO A 117 -31.18 -11.42 3.51
N SER A 118 -29.97 -11.94 3.28
CA SER A 118 -28.78 -11.52 4.01
C SER A 118 -28.36 -10.09 3.69
N ASN A 119 -28.75 -9.59 2.51
CA ASN A 119 -28.53 -8.22 2.09
C ASN A 119 -29.56 -7.78 1.05
N ARG A 120 -29.84 -6.49 1.00
CA ARG A 120 -30.72 -5.83 0.02
C ARG A 120 -29.95 -4.68 -0.62
N ILE A 121 -29.63 -4.82 -1.91
CA ILE A 121 -28.86 -3.84 -2.67
C ILE A 121 -29.80 -3.05 -3.57
N GLU A 122 -29.98 -1.77 -3.30
CA GLU A 122 -30.71 -0.87 -4.18
C GLU A 122 -29.75 -0.21 -5.17
N VAL A 123 -30.16 -0.14 -6.44
CA VAL A 123 -29.40 0.50 -7.50
C VAL A 123 -30.30 1.50 -8.23
N ALA A 124 -29.75 2.67 -8.55
CA ALA A 124 -30.35 3.60 -9.49
C ALA A 124 -29.35 3.99 -10.58
N THR A 125 -29.87 4.30 -11.78
CA THR A 125 -29.06 4.75 -12.91
C THR A 125 -29.31 6.22 -13.23
N ASP A 126 -28.39 6.83 -14.00
CA ASP A 126 -28.54 8.18 -14.55
C ASP A 126 -29.73 8.33 -15.51
N ALA A 127 -30.20 7.23 -16.10
CA ALA A 127 -31.42 7.15 -16.90
C ALA A 127 -32.71 7.08 -16.05
N GLY A 128 -32.59 7.02 -14.72
CA GLY A 128 -33.70 6.93 -13.78
C GLY A 128 -34.27 5.52 -13.60
N GLU A 129 -33.57 4.49 -14.07
CA GLU A 129 -33.96 3.09 -13.85
C GLU A 129 -33.54 2.67 -12.44
N THR A 130 -34.40 1.95 -11.73
CA THR A 130 -34.13 1.47 -10.37
C THR A 130 -34.35 -0.02 -10.28
N CYS A 131 -33.51 -0.70 -9.50
CA CYS A 131 -33.64 -2.12 -9.23
C CYS A 131 -33.24 -2.41 -7.78
N THR A 132 -33.76 -3.50 -7.21
CA THR A 132 -33.36 -3.99 -5.91
C THR A 132 -32.96 -5.45 -6.04
N VAL A 133 -31.72 -5.76 -5.68
CA VAL A 133 -31.17 -7.12 -5.67
C VAL A 133 -31.23 -7.65 -4.24
N LEU A 134 -32.01 -8.70 -4.04
CA LEU A 134 -32.04 -9.48 -2.81
C LEU A 134 -30.95 -10.54 -2.86
N VAL A 135 -30.08 -10.57 -1.86
CA VAL A 135 -29.01 -11.57 -1.72
C VAL A 135 -29.39 -12.55 -0.62
N GLY A 136 -29.39 -13.83 -0.96
CA GLY A 136 -29.80 -14.91 -0.07
C GLY A 136 -28.61 -15.65 0.56
N ALA A 137 -28.81 -16.95 0.77
CA ALA A 137 -27.81 -17.84 1.35
C ALA A 137 -26.70 -18.19 0.36
N GLN A 138 -25.52 -18.51 0.89
CA GLN A 138 -24.43 -19.09 0.11
C GLN A 138 -24.70 -20.59 -0.16
N ASN A 139 -24.51 -21.00 -1.40
CA ASN A 139 -24.45 -22.40 -1.77
C ASN A 139 -23.12 -23.00 -1.31
N THR A 140 -23.17 -23.89 -0.32
CA THR A 140 -21.96 -24.49 0.29
C THR A 140 -21.17 -25.40 -0.65
N HIS A 141 -21.72 -25.78 -1.80
CA HIS A 141 -21.04 -26.62 -2.79
C HIS A 141 -20.30 -25.81 -3.86
N THR A 142 -20.85 -24.68 -4.29
CA THR A 142 -20.27 -23.84 -5.35
C THR A 142 -19.60 -22.58 -4.82
N GLY A 143 -19.92 -22.14 -3.60
CA GLY A 143 -19.50 -20.86 -3.03
C GLY A 143 -20.31 -19.66 -3.53
N GLU A 144 -21.22 -19.86 -4.49
CA GLU A 144 -22.07 -18.82 -5.07
C GLU A 144 -23.20 -18.42 -4.13
N TYR A 145 -23.74 -17.22 -4.31
CA TYR A 145 -24.87 -16.71 -3.54
C TYR A 145 -26.13 -16.71 -4.39
N TYR A 146 -27.26 -17.11 -3.81
CA TYR A 146 -28.55 -16.95 -4.46
C TYR A 146 -28.93 -15.48 -4.51
N ILE A 147 -29.44 -15.00 -5.65
CA ILE A 147 -29.99 -13.65 -5.78
C ILE A 147 -31.34 -13.65 -6.46
N LYS A 148 -32.07 -12.57 -6.24
CA LYS A 148 -33.36 -12.30 -6.86
C LYS A 148 -33.57 -10.80 -7.03
N LEU A 149 -34.14 -10.39 -8.16
CA LEU A 149 -34.65 -9.02 -8.30
C LEU A 149 -36.00 -8.90 -7.59
N GLU A 150 -36.13 -7.89 -6.75
CA GLU A 150 -37.37 -7.62 -6.02
C GLU A 150 -38.54 -7.38 -7.00
N GLY A 151 -39.65 -8.08 -6.79
CA GLY A 151 -40.82 -8.01 -7.67
C GLY A 151 -40.77 -8.93 -8.91
N GLU A 152 -39.65 -9.57 -9.21
CA GLU A 152 -39.58 -10.58 -10.28
C GLU A 152 -39.78 -12.01 -9.73
N GLU A 153 -39.86 -13.03 -10.59
CA GLU A 153 -39.95 -14.46 -10.21
C GLU A 153 -38.64 -15.26 -10.30
N PRO A 154 -37.75 -15.01 -11.28
CA PRO A 154 -36.51 -15.77 -11.40
C PRO A 154 -35.60 -15.67 -10.17
N VAL A 155 -34.84 -16.74 -9.95
CA VAL A 155 -33.74 -16.82 -8.98
C VAL A 155 -32.48 -17.19 -9.72
N TYR A 156 -31.40 -16.49 -9.41
CA TYR A 156 -30.10 -16.68 -10.01
C TYR A 156 -29.06 -17.00 -8.95
N THR A 157 -27.84 -17.31 -9.38
CA THR A 157 -26.65 -17.28 -8.54
C THR A 157 -25.67 -16.22 -9.01
N VAL A 158 -24.88 -15.69 -8.09
CA VAL A 158 -23.75 -14.79 -8.35
C VAL A 158 -22.50 -15.28 -7.65
N SER A 159 -21.34 -14.84 -8.15
CA SER A 159 -20.06 -15.13 -7.53
C SER A 159 -19.96 -14.62 -6.08
N GLU A 160 -19.10 -15.26 -5.30
CA GLU A 160 -18.72 -14.78 -3.96
C GLU A 160 -18.15 -13.35 -4.01
N SER A 161 -17.37 -13.01 -5.04
CA SER A 161 -16.81 -11.66 -5.22
C SER A 161 -17.88 -10.58 -5.35
N PHE A 162 -18.99 -10.87 -6.03
CA PHE A 162 -20.15 -9.97 -6.08
C PHE A 162 -20.69 -9.75 -4.66
N ALA A 163 -21.02 -10.82 -3.94
CA ALA A 163 -21.59 -10.72 -2.58
C ALA A 163 -20.63 -10.00 -1.62
N ALA A 164 -19.33 -10.29 -1.70
CA ALA A 164 -18.30 -9.65 -0.89
C ALA A 164 -18.18 -8.13 -1.17
N ALA A 165 -18.44 -7.68 -2.41
CA ALA A 165 -18.39 -6.26 -2.75
C ALA A 165 -19.45 -5.45 -2.00
N PHE A 166 -20.62 -6.04 -1.73
CA PHE A 166 -21.75 -5.39 -1.05
C PHE A 166 -21.84 -5.74 0.44
N THR A 167 -20.77 -6.25 1.05
CA THR A 167 -20.64 -6.40 2.52
C THR A 167 -19.54 -5.51 3.08
N ARG A 168 -18.91 -4.69 2.23
CA ARG A 168 -17.87 -3.74 2.64
C ARG A 168 -18.43 -2.76 3.65
N THR A 169 -17.64 -2.49 4.68
CA THR A 169 -17.90 -1.39 5.63
C THR A 169 -17.42 -0.07 5.04
N GLU A 170 -17.80 1.06 5.65
CA GLU A 170 -17.26 2.36 5.28
C GLU A 170 -15.74 2.37 5.30
N ARG A 171 -15.13 1.85 6.36
CA ARG A 171 -13.68 1.69 6.46
C ARG A 171 -13.09 0.93 5.26
N GLY A 172 -13.76 -0.11 4.79
CA GLY A 172 -13.36 -0.87 3.60
C GLY A 172 -13.59 -0.16 2.26
N LEU A 173 -14.31 0.96 2.27
CA LEU A 173 -14.53 1.86 1.14
C LEU A 173 -13.74 3.16 1.26
N GLN A 174 -13.01 3.38 2.35
CA GLN A 174 -12.18 4.56 2.48
C GLN A 174 -10.96 4.45 1.58
N GLN A 175 -10.67 5.52 0.85
CA GLN A 175 -9.43 5.69 0.12
C GLN A 175 -8.30 5.83 1.13
N THR A 176 -7.34 4.90 1.07
CA THR A 176 -6.10 5.03 1.83
C THR A 176 -5.35 6.27 1.34
N GLU A 177 -4.97 7.13 2.28
CA GLU A 177 -4.14 8.30 2.00
C GLU A 177 -2.72 7.88 1.60
N ASN A 178 -1.98 8.77 0.97
CA ASN A 178 -0.58 8.54 0.61
C ASN A 178 0.34 9.38 1.50
N TRP A 179 1.56 8.89 1.72
CA TRP A 179 2.60 9.72 2.32
C TRP A 179 2.92 10.89 1.36
N PRO A 180 2.87 12.16 1.83
CA PRO A 180 2.93 13.32 0.95
C PRO A 180 4.30 13.56 0.29
N VAL A 181 5.38 12.97 0.78
CA VAL A 181 6.73 13.20 0.23
C VAL A 181 6.82 12.58 -1.17
N GLU A 182 7.00 13.43 -2.18
CA GLU A 182 6.97 13.02 -3.59
C GLU A 182 8.24 12.28 -4.03
N SER A 183 9.39 12.67 -3.48
CA SER A 183 10.69 12.09 -3.83
C SER A 183 11.67 12.16 -2.68
N THR A 184 12.43 11.09 -2.47
CA THR A 184 13.56 11.07 -1.52
C THR A 184 14.57 12.17 -1.81
N ASP A 185 14.76 12.53 -3.09
CA ASP A 185 15.76 13.53 -3.45
C ASP A 185 15.37 14.95 -3.04
N SER A 186 14.07 15.18 -2.83
CA SER A 186 13.53 16.48 -2.44
C SER A 186 13.62 16.78 -0.94
N VAL A 187 13.97 15.77 -0.12
CA VAL A 187 14.04 15.89 1.33
C VAL A 187 15.26 16.72 1.73
N THR A 188 15.00 17.74 2.54
CA THR A 188 16.03 18.64 3.09
C THR A 188 16.30 18.37 4.55
N ARG A 189 15.30 17.87 5.30
CA ARG A 189 15.46 17.48 6.70
C ARG A 189 14.48 16.36 7.07
N ALA A 190 14.91 15.43 7.90
CA ALA A 190 14.01 14.54 8.61
C ALA A 190 14.34 14.53 10.11
N THR A 191 13.31 14.61 10.93
CA THR A 191 13.40 14.64 12.39
C THR A 191 12.52 13.55 12.98
N LEU A 192 13.10 12.66 13.78
CA LEU A 192 12.40 11.66 14.56
C LEU A 192 12.46 12.01 16.05
N GLU A 193 11.30 12.10 16.68
CA GLU A 193 11.15 12.22 18.13
C GLU A 193 10.54 10.93 18.67
N GLN A 194 11.26 10.23 19.56
CA GLN A 194 10.80 8.96 20.15
C GLN A 194 11.39 8.76 21.55
N GLY A 195 10.55 8.43 22.53
CA GLY A 195 11.02 8.01 23.86
C GLY A 195 11.86 9.07 24.61
N GLY A 196 11.66 10.35 24.29
CA GLY A 196 12.45 11.48 24.82
C GLY A 196 13.74 11.76 24.06
N ASN A 197 14.06 10.98 23.03
CA ASN A 197 15.19 11.20 22.14
C ASN A 197 14.71 11.95 20.89
N THR A 198 15.55 12.85 20.40
CA THR A 198 15.34 13.53 19.11
C THR A 198 16.53 13.21 18.23
N LEU A 199 16.28 12.82 16.99
CA LEU A 199 17.28 12.69 15.94
C LEU A 199 16.85 13.54 14.76
N THR A 200 17.68 14.50 14.38
CA THR A 200 17.47 15.33 13.19
C THR A 200 18.59 15.08 12.20
N VAL A 201 18.26 14.78 10.95
CA VAL A 201 19.20 14.67 9.84
C VAL A 201 18.89 15.75 8.80
N ASP A 202 19.84 16.65 8.60
CA ASP A 202 19.80 17.65 7.54
C ASP A 202 20.55 17.16 6.30
N VAL A 203 19.99 17.47 5.14
CA VAL A 203 20.58 17.19 3.82
C VAL A 203 20.98 18.53 3.21
N SER A 204 22.26 18.67 2.87
CA SER A 204 22.80 19.83 2.16
C SER A 204 23.41 19.38 0.84
N GLU A 205 23.12 20.09 -0.24
CA GLU A 205 23.67 19.82 -1.56
C GLU A 205 24.69 20.91 -1.92
N ASP A 206 25.87 20.49 -2.38
CA ASP A 206 26.88 21.43 -2.88
C ASP A 206 26.59 21.89 -4.32
N ALA A 207 27.40 22.81 -4.84
CA ALA A 207 27.22 23.35 -6.20
C ALA A 207 27.41 22.30 -7.32
N ASP A 208 28.02 21.17 -7.00
CA ASP A 208 28.28 20.06 -7.93
C ASP A 208 27.17 18.97 -7.83
N GLY A 209 26.16 19.16 -6.97
CA GLY A 209 25.06 18.22 -6.77
C GLY A 209 25.37 17.10 -5.78
N ASN A 210 26.48 17.18 -5.03
CA ASN A 210 26.79 16.16 -4.03
C ASN A 210 26.07 16.44 -2.72
N LYS A 211 25.37 15.42 -2.23
CA LYS A 211 24.66 15.48 -0.95
C LYS A 211 25.61 15.19 0.21
N THR A 212 25.57 16.07 1.19
CA THR A 212 26.23 15.98 2.50
C THR A 212 25.18 15.97 3.59
N TYR A 213 25.52 15.36 4.73
CA TYR A 213 24.57 15.10 5.81
C TYR A 213 25.14 15.62 7.12
N THR A 214 24.29 16.19 7.96
CA THR A 214 24.58 16.45 9.37
C THR A 214 23.50 15.82 10.22
N ALA A 215 23.88 15.15 11.31
CA ALA A 215 22.96 14.55 12.24
C ALA A 215 23.08 15.24 13.59
N SER A 216 21.96 15.45 14.29
CA SER A 216 21.93 16.09 15.60
C SER A 216 20.90 15.47 16.53
N ASP A 217 21.19 15.58 17.82
CA ASP A 217 20.23 15.37 18.90
C ASP A 217 19.97 16.70 19.63
N THR A 218 19.34 16.66 20.80
CA THR A 218 19.07 17.87 21.59
C THR A 218 20.32 18.52 22.18
N ALA A 219 21.47 17.84 22.18
CA ALA A 219 22.70 18.25 22.86
C ALA A 219 23.83 18.63 21.89
N ARG A 220 23.93 17.99 20.72
CA ARG A 220 25.07 18.14 19.81
C ARG A 220 24.72 17.83 18.35
N THR A 221 25.62 18.26 17.45
CA THR A 221 25.57 18.02 16.01
C THR A 221 26.88 17.35 15.59
N GLU A 222 26.79 16.34 14.75
CA GLU A 222 27.91 15.50 14.29
C GLU A 222 27.81 15.23 12.79
N THR A 223 28.92 14.76 12.21
CA THR A 223 28.92 14.21 10.84
C THR A 223 28.60 12.70 10.89
N PRO A 224 27.45 12.26 10.39
CA PRO A 224 27.07 10.85 10.40
C PRO A 224 27.83 10.06 9.33
N ASP A 225 27.81 8.74 9.47
CA ASP A 225 28.06 7.84 8.35
C ASP A 225 27.05 8.14 7.23
N THR A 226 27.57 8.38 6.02
CA THR A 226 26.76 8.78 4.87
C THR A 226 25.73 7.72 4.49
N ALA A 227 26.06 6.44 4.59
CA ALA A 227 25.14 5.36 4.24
C ALA A 227 24.00 5.26 5.27
N ALA A 228 24.31 5.41 6.56
CA ALA A 228 23.30 5.45 7.61
C ALA A 228 22.34 6.64 7.45
N ALA A 229 22.86 7.84 7.19
CA ALA A 229 22.04 9.03 6.97
C ALA A 229 21.14 8.89 5.73
N GLN A 230 21.69 8.38 4.61
CA GLN A 230 20.93 8.10 3.40
C GLN A 230 19.81 7.08 3.63
N ALA A 231 20.08 5.99 4.35
CA ALA A 231 19.09 4.98 4.65
C ALA A 231 17.93 5.54 5.50
N PHE A 232 18.23 6.40 6.47
CA PHE A 232 17.22 7.08 7.28
C PHE A 232 16.35 8.03 6.46
N ILE A 233 16.97 8.91 5.67
CA ILE A 233 16.23 9.84 4.79
C ILE A 233 15.36 9.08 3.79
N SER A 234 15.89 8.03 3.17
CA SER A 234 15.14 7.19 2.25
C SER A 234 13.96 6.51 2.92
N SER A 235 14.15 5.96 4.12
CA SER A 235 13.07 5.31 4.87
C SER A 235 11.99 6.30 5.29
N ALA A 236 12.37 7.50 5.75
CA ALA A 236 11.44 8.57 6.11
C ALA A 236 10.67 9.12 4.90
N ALA A 237 11.25 9.07 3.70
CA ALA A 237 10.63 9.56 2.47
C ALA A 237 9.71 8.54 1.78
N THR A 238 9.91 7.24 1.99
CA THR A 238 9.25 6.16 1.22
C THR A 238 8.21 5.39 2.02
N LEU A 239 7.64 6.04 3.03
CA LEU A 239 6.57 5.48 3.84
C LEU A 239 5.32 5.23 3.00
N TYR A 240 4.60 4.15 3.32
CA TYR A 240 3.31 3.85 2.73
C TYR A 240 2.35 3.37 3.81
N PHE A 241 1.10 3.80 3.70
CA PHE A 241 0.02 3.34 4.57
C PHE A 241 -0.56 2.04 4.00
N SER A 242 -0.77 1.04 4.85
CA SER A 242 -1.31 -0.27 4.45
C SER A 242 -2.83 -0.21 4.31
N SER A 243 -3.53 0.49 5.20
CA SER A 243 -4.98 0.69 5.13
C SER A 243 -5.43 1.90 5.96
N SER A 244 -6.63 2.40 5.70
CA SER A 244 -7.26 3.36 6.60
C SER A 244 -7.98 2.64 7.76
N ALA A 245 -7.76 3.13 8.97
CA ALA A 245 -8.36 2.63 10.20
C ALA A 245 -9.65 3.38 10.57
N ASP A 246 -9.65 4.71 10.42
CA ASP A 246 -10.75 5.57 10.83
C ASP A 246 -10.77 6.90 10.05
N PHE A 247 -11.92 7.57 9.99
CA PHE A 247 -12.11 8.90 9.40
C PHE A 247 -12.86 9.82 10.35
N LYS A 248 -12.32 11.02 10.57
CA LYS A 248 -12.82 11.97 11.58
C LYS A 248 -13.00 11.29 12.96
N PRO A 249 -11.94 10.63 13.49
CA PRO A 249 -12.02 9.90 14.75
C PRO A 249 -12.42 10.85 15.89
N THR A 250 -13.18 10.35 16.84
CA THR A 250 -13.45 11.06 18.09
C THR A 250 -12.19 11.13 18.95
N ASP A 251 -12.14 12.04 19.92
CA ASP A 251 -11.01 12.11 20.87
C ASP A 251 -10.80 10.78 21.64
N GLU A 252 -11.90 10.08 21.95
CA GLU A 252 -11.84 8.76 22.59
C GLU A 252 -11.20 7.71 21.66
N ALA A 253 -11.57 7.72 20.38
CA ALA A 253 -10.95 6.84 19.38
C ALA A 253 -9.47 7.18 19.17
N LEU A 254 -9.11 8.47 19.08
CA LEU A 254 -7.71 8.92 19.00
C LEU A 254 -6.89 8.45 20.20
N ALA A 255 -7.45 8.51 21.41
CA ALA A 255 -6.80 7.98 22.60
C ALA A 255 -6.62 6.46 22.53
N ALA A 256 -7.63 5.72 22.05
CA ALA A 256 -7.54 4.27 21.85
C ALA A 256 -6.46 3.89 20.81
N TYR A 257 -6.28 4.71 19.78
CA TYR A 257 -5.19 4.55 18.80
C TYR A 257 -3.81 5.00 19.32
N GLY A 258 -3.72 5.53 20.54
CA GLY A 258 -2.48 6.08 21.08
C GLY A 258 -2.01 7.36 20.38
N LEU A 259 -2.91 8.05 19.67
CA LEU A 259 -2.61 9.28 18.92
C LEU A 259 -2.89 10.55 19.74
N ALA A 260 -3.53 10.43 20.91
CA ALA A 260 -3.62 11.52 21.87
C ALA A 260 -2.24 11.84 22.49
N GLU A 261 -1.42 10.82 22.72
CA GLU A 261 -0.02 10.93 23.16
C GLU A 261 0.83 10.00 22.28
N PRO A 262 1.29 10.47 21.10
CA PRO A 262 1.97 9.63 20.13
C PRO A 262 3.28 9.08 20.71
N SER A 263 3.57 7.82 20.39
CA SER A 263 4.79 7.12 20.80
C SER A 263 6.04 7.62 20.06
N ALA A 264 5.84 8.15 18.85
CA ALA A 264 6.85 8.84 18.07
C ALA A 264 6.23 9.86 17.12
N THR A 265 7.00 10.89 16.78
CA THR A 265 6.67 11.89 15.76
C THR A 265 7.77 11.92 14.72
N LEU A 266 7.42 11.73 13.45
CA LEU A 266 8.33 11.91 12.33
C LEU A 266 7.95 13.19 11.57
N THR A 267 8.89 14.12 11.46
CA THR A 267 8.74 15.34 10.67
C THR A 267 9.69 15.28 9.48
N VAL A 268 9.19 15.50 8.28
CA VAL A 268 10.01 15.55 7.05
C VAL A 268 9.79 16.89 6.37
N GLU A 269 10.86 17.66 6.23
CA GLU A 269 10.91 18.86 5.41
C GLU A 269 11.44 18.49 4.02
N TRP A 270 10.71 18.89 2.99
CA TRP A 270 11.03 18.58 1.60
C TRP A 270 10.56 19.70 0.68
N THR A 271 10.94 19.60 -0.59
CA THR A 271 10.61 20.62 -1.59
C THR A 271 9.72 20.03 -2.69
N ARG A 272 8.70 20.76 -3.10
CA ARG A 272 7.89 20.40 -4.27
C ARG A 272 7.89 21.52 -5.29
N THR A 273 7.57 21.18 -6.52
CA THR A 273 7.33 22.17 -7.56
C THR A 273 5.83 22.41 -7.66
N ASP A 274 5.39 23.64 -7.48
CA ASP A 274 3.99 24.00 -7.68
C ASP A 274 3.62 23.89 -9.17
N ASP A 275 2.61 23.07 -9.49
CA ASP A 275 2.23 22.77 -10.88
C ASP A 275 1.72 24.01 -11.64
N ALA A 276 1.15 24.99 -10.93
CA ALA A 276 0.56 26.17 -11.55
C ALA A 276 1.60 27.25 -11.90
N SER A 277 2.58 27.44 -11.02
CA SER A 277 3.59 28.52 -11.10
C SER A 277 4.98 28.03 -11.50
N GLY A 278 5.29 26.74 -11.31
CA GLY A 278 6.62 26.18 -11.44
C GLY A 278 7.59 26.59 -10.33
N ALA A 279 7.10 27.23 -9.26
CA ALA A 279 7.93 27.65 -8.14
C ALA A 279 8.27 26.46 -7.23
N GLN A 280 9.49 26.47 -6.66
CA GLN A 280 9.83 25.53 -5.60
C GLN A 280 9.29 26.01 -4.26
N GLU A 281 8.54 25.16 -3.59
CA GLU A 281 7.95 25.40 -2.27
C GLU A 281 8.55 24.44 -1.25
N SER A 282 8.85 24.94 -0.06
CA SER A 282 9.21 24.08 1.07
C SER A 282 7.94 23.64 1.79
N VAL A 283 7.82 22.33 2.01
CA VAL A 283 6.69 21.66 2.64
C VAL A 283 7.20 20.91 3.87
N THR A 284 6.40 20.91 4.94
CA THR A 284 6.67 20.14 6.15
C THR A 284 5.57 19.13 6.35
N SER A 285 5.92 17.85 6.33
CA SER A 285 4.99 16.74 6.54
C SER A 285 5.25 16.11 7.90
N VAL A 286 4.23 16.05 8.75
CA VAL A 286 4.33 15.50 10.11
C VAL A 286 3.47 14.26 10.25
N LEU A 287 4.08 13.18 10.71
CA LEU A 287 3.44 11.90 11.00
C LEU A 287 3.49 11.62 12.50
N TYR A 288 2.32 11.41 13.10
CA TYR A 288 2.19 10.91 14.45
C TYR A 288 2.04 9.39 14.42
N LEU A 289 2.84 8.68 15.22
CA LEU A 289 2.76 7.24 15.39
C LEU A 289 2.17 6.91 16.76
N GLY A 290 1.06 6.19 16.75
CA GLY A 290 0.31 5.80 17.94
C GLY A 290 0.71 4.41 18.45
N ALA A 291 -0.30 3.68 18.91
CA ALA A 291 -0.18 2.31 19.38
C ALA A 291 0.00 1.32 18.24
N VAL A 292 0.44 0.12 18.59
CA VAL A 292 0.57 -1.02 17.67
C VAL A 292 -0.71 -1.86 17.74
N ASP A 293 -1.26 -2.21 16.58
CA ASP A 293 -2.45 -3.05 16.46
C ASP A 293 -2.15 -4.55 16.70
N ALA A 294 -3.17 -5.40 16.58
CA ALA A 294 -3.01 -6.84 16.78
C ALA A 294 -2.13 -7.53 15.72
N ASN A 295 -1.92 -6.91 14.56
CA ASN A 295 -1.09 -7.42 13.46
C ASN A 295 0.37 -6.97 13.58
N GLY A 296 0.68 -6.06 14.50
CA GLY A 296 2.01 -5.46 14.64
C GLY A 296 2.20 -4.19 13.81
N ASP A 297 1.14 -3.64 13.22
CA ASP A 297 1.17 -2.38 12.46
C ASP A 297 0.91 -1.20 13.40
N TYR A 298 1.51 -0.04 13.10
CA TYR A 298 1.28 1.18 13.87
C TYR A 298 0.03 1.89 13.37
N TYR A 299 -0.79 2.39 14.30
CA TYR A 299 -1.71 3.47 13.96
C TYR A 299 -0.91 4.74 13.71
N ALA A 300 -1.25 5.45 12.63
CA ALA A 300 -0.54 6.62 12.18
C ALA A 300 -1.52 7.70 11.74
N ARG A 301 -1.15 8.96 11.91
CA ARG A 301 -1.95 10.10 11.48
C ARG A 301 -1.07 11.23 10.97
N LEU A 302 -1.37 11.71 9.77
CA LEU A 302 -0.78 12.95 9.25
C LEU A 302 -1.36 14.15 10.01
N ALA A 303 -0.52 15.15 10.32
CA ALA A 303 -0.97 16.33 11.06
C ALA A 303 -2.10 17.10 10.35
N ASP A 304 -2.06 17.14 9.02
CA ASP A 304 -3.07 17.84 8.19
C ASP A 304 -4.21 16.91 7.73
N SER A 305 -4.30 15.69 8.26
CA SER A 305 -5.33 14.71 7.90
C SER A 305 -6.33 14.45 9.03
N ASN A 306 -7.57 14.18 8.61
CA ASN A 306 -8.64 13.68 9.47
C ASN A 306 -8.73 12.15 9.47
N ALA A 307 -7.86 11.46 8.74
CA ALA A 307 -7.81 10.01 8.73
C ALA A 307 -6.81 9.47 9.77
N VAL A 308 -7.13 8.30 10.32
CA VAL A 308 -6.16 7.42 10.97
C VAL A 308 -5.86 6.31 9.98
N SER A 309 -4.58 6.08 9.75
CA SER A 309 -4.06 5.06 8.86
C SER A 309 -3.31 4.01 9.67
N THR A 310 -3.10 2.85 9.05
CA THR A 310 -2.21 1.80 9.55
C THR A 310 -0.94 1.81 8.72
N LEU A 311 0.20 1.61 9.38
CA LEU A 311 1.50 1.63 8.75
C LEU A 311 2.31 0.43 9.23
N ASN A 312 2.81 -0.35 8.28
CA ASN A 312 3.50 -1.59 8.61
C ASN A 312 4.82 -1.32 9.34
N ALA A 313 5.09 -2.04 10.43
CA ALA A 313 6.30 -1.86 11.22
C ALA A 313 7.60 -2.03 10.39
N THR A 314 7.59 -2.83 9.32
CA THR A 314 8.73 -3.00 8.42
C THR A 314 9.06 -1.72 7.65
N ALA A 315 8.05 -0.92 7.28
CA ALA A 315 8.29 0.38 6.64
C ALA A 315 9.01 1.37 7.59
N LEU A 316 8.92 1.14 8.89
CA LEU A 316 9.52 1.97 9.93
C LEU A 316 10.85 1.45 10.46
N SER A 317 11.33 0.27 10.05
CA SER A 317 12.53 -0.34 10.63
C SER A 317 13.82 0.46 10.38
N GLY A 318 13.85 1.26 9.31
CA GLY A 318 14.96 2.18 9.01
C GLY A 318 14.83 3.55 9.67
N VAL A 319 13.72 3.81 10.35
CA VAL A 319 13.42 5.09 11.02
C VAL A 319 13.44 4.90 12.53
N LEU A 320 12.58 4.03 13.06
CA LEU A 320 12.43 3.85 14.50
C LEU A 320 13.67 3.25 15.15
N GLY A 321 13.97 3.69 16.38
CA GLY A 321 15.14 3.26 17.12
C GLY A 321 16.47 3.84 16.61
N MET A 322 16.48 4.63 15.54
CA MET A 322 17.66 5.37 15.12
C MET A 322 18.01 6.44 16.15
N THR A 323 19.31 6.56 16.44
CA THR A 323 19.88 7.53 17.37
C THR A 323 21.10 8.18 16.74
N LEU A 324 21.50 9.35 17.24
CA LEU A 324 22.69 10.02 16.76
C LEU A 324 23.93 9.11 16.86
N ASP A 325 24.13 8.45 18.00
CA ASP A 325 25.26 7.54 18.21
C ASP A 325 25.24 6.34 17.24
N GLY A 326 24.06 5.82 16.90
CA GLY A 326 23.89 4.76 15.92
C GLY A 326 24.20 5.21 14.47
N MET A 327 24.23 6.51 14.20
CA MET A 327 24.57 7.09 12.91
C MET A 327 26.03 7.48 12.77
N LEU A 328 26.83 7.45 13.84
CA LEU A 328 28.23 7.85 13.76
C LEU A 328 29.07 6.76 13.07
N PRO A 329 30.09 7.15 12.28
CA PRO A 329 31.00 6.17 11.70
C PRO A 329 31.72 5.40 12.82
N ALA A 330 31.91 4.09 12.63
CA ALA A 330 32.67 3.29 13.57
C ALA A 330 34.07 3.90 13.74
N GLU A 331 34.49 4.17 14.99
CA GLU A 331 35.82 4.67 15.27
C GLU A 331 36.85 3.74 14.60
N LYS A 332 37.62 4.27 13.66
CA LYS A 332 38.80 3.56 13.16
C LYS A 332 39.74 3.38 14.33
N GLU A 333 39.81 2.17 14.87
CA GLU A 333 40.82 1.76 15.85
C GLU A 333 42.17 2.29 15.35
N SER A 334 42.73 3.23 16.12
CA SER A 334 43.96 3.92 15.76
C SER A 334 45.05 2.86 15.69
N ALA A 335 45.56 2.57 14.49
CA ALA A 335 46.70 1.68 14.33
C ALA A 335 47.84 2.17 15.24
N PRO A 336 48.48 1.31 16.05
CA PRO A 336 49.46 1.76 17.03
C PRO A 336 50.60 2.49 16.33
N GLU A 337 50.84 3.71 16.81
CA GLU A 337 51.94 4.58 16.42
C GLU A 337 53.25 3.79 16.49
N SER A 338 53.87 3.58 15.33
CA SER A 338 55.13 2.85 15.22
C SER A 338 56.23 3.68 15.91
N ALA A 339 56.69 3.21 17.07
CA ALA A 339 57.77 3.82 17.82
C ALA A 339 59.03 4.01 16.94
N PRO A 340 59.78 5.11 17.09
CA PRO A 340 60.95 5.37 16.25
C PRO A 340 62.05 4.35 16.56
N ALA A 341 62.59 3.73 15.50
CA ALA A 341 63.75 2.85 15.59
C ALA A 341 64.95 3.64 16.10
N SER A 342 65.44 3.26 17.28
CA SER A 342 66.66 3.76 17.90
C SER A 342 67.88 3.44 17.03
N GLU A 343 68.58 4.49 16.58
CA GLU A 343 69.96 4.39 16.09
C GLU A 343 70.87 3.79 17.17
N SER A 344 71.44 2.61 16.92
CA SER A 344 72.62 2.13 17.64
C SER A 344 73.82 2.19 16.71
N GLY A 345 74.70 3.15 16.95
CA GLY A 345 75.99 3.24 16.28
C GLY A 345 76.88 2.04 16.58
N SER A 346 77.69 1.66 15.60
CA SER A 346 78.93 0.93 15.85
C SER A 346 80.03 1.58 15.02
N ALA A 347 81.01 2.15 15.72
CA ALA A 347 82.22 2.69 15.16
C ALA A 347 83.38 1.71 15.43
N SER A 348 84.27 1.63 14.44
CA SER A 348 85.70 1.27 14.54
C SER A 348 86.09 -0.21 14.66
N ALA A 349 86.80 -0.74 13.67
CA ALA A 349 88.27 -0.71 13.68
C ALA A 349 88.87 -1.22 12.36
N ALA A 350 89.90 -0.52 11.88
CA ALA A 350 90.74 -0.85 10.74
C ALA A 350 91.85 -1.86 11.09
N SER A 351 92.30 -2.67 10.11
CA SER A 351 93.67 -3.24 10.05
C SER A 351 93.95 -4.01 8.74
N ALA A 352 94.69 -3.37 7.84
CA ALA A 352 95.88 -3.77 7.05
C ALA A 352 96.07 -5.16 6.35
N ALA A 353 96.82 -5.05 5.22
CA ALA A 353 97.56 -6.02 4.38
C ALA A 353 96.72 -6.75 3.30
N ASP A 354 97.08 -6.79 2.02
CA ASP A 354 98.34 -6.58 1.27
C ASP A 354 98.03 -5.87 -0.08
#